data_AF-A0A0D3RPG1-F1
#
_entry.id   AF-A0A0D3RPG1-F1
#
_cell.length_a   1.000
_cell.length_b   1.000
_cell.length_c   1.000
_cell.angle_alpha   90.00
_cell.angle_beta   90.00
_cell.angle_gamma   90.00
#
_symmetry.space_group_name_H-M   'P 1'
#
loop_
_entity.id
_entity.type
_entity.pdbx_description
1 polymer ?
#
loop_
_entity_poly.entity_id
_entity_poly.type
_entity_poly.pdbx_seq_one_letter_code
_entity_poly.pdbx_strand_id
1 'polypeptide(L)'
;MKFEKRVSSQPRKKRKALYHTALHLKQKLVSAHLGKELRKKMKKRSMPVRKGDKISVLRGKFKKKEGLVTRVNLDSLKIFVEGILMRKQGGREVLAPIEPSNVVITQLVERKAKIKQKKTAKAAVEKKEVKN
;
A
#
# COMPACT_ATOMS: atom_id res chain seq x y z
N MET A 1 17.36 -17.22 12.93
CA MET A 1 16.91 -17.28 14.34
C MET A 1 16.55 -15.86 14.79
N LYS A 2 15.60 -15.68 15.72
CA LYS A 2 15.14 -14.35 16.13
C LYS A 2 15.90 -13.91 17.39
N PHE A 3 16.61 -12.79 17.30
CA PHE A 3 17.54 -12.32 18.36
C PHE A 3 16.89 -11.36 19.36
N GLU A 4 15.87 -10.61 18.94
CA GLU A 4 15.26 -9.58 19.76
C GLU A 4 14.16 -10.14 20.68
N LYS A 5 14.37 -10.13 22.00
CA LYS A 5 13.46 -10.75 22.98
C LYS A 5 12.04 -10.16 23.00
N ARG A 6 11.87 -8.88 22.62
CA ARG A 6 10.58 -8.16 22.67
C ARG A 6 9.58 -8.60 21.60
N VAL A 7 10.05 -9.06 20.46
CA VAL A 7 9.16 -9.58 19.41
C VAL A 7 8.66 -10.95 19.87
N SER A 8 7.44 -11.36 19.56
CA SER A 8 6.98 -12.75 19.81
C SER A 8 7.21 -13.64 18.58
N SER A 9 7.59 -14.90 18.75
CA SER A 9 7.60 -15.91 17.66
C SER A 9 6.30 -16.70 17.61
N GLN A 10 5.51 -16.68 18.68
CA GLN A 10 4.31 -17.50 18.83
C GLN A 10 3.25 -17.14 17.77
N PRO A 11 2.81 -18.09 16.92
CA PRO A 11 1.84 -17.84 15.87
C PRO A 11 0.51 -17.27 16.38
N ARG A 12 0.02 -17.79 17.52
CA ARG A 12 -1.22 -17.33 18.18
C ARG A 12 -1.18 -15.84 18.51
N LYS A 13 -0.08 -15.37 19.12
CA LYS A 13 0.10 -13.94 19.48
C LYS A 13 0.18 -13.05 18.24
N LYS A 14 0.88 -13.48 17.18
CA LYS A 14 0.99 -12.72 15.93
C LYS A 14 -0.34 -12.58 15.19
N ARG A 15 -1.12 -13.66 15.07
CA ARG A 15 -2.45 -13.63 14.43
C ARG A 15 -3.40 -12.72 15.18
N LYS A 16 -3.42 -12.80 16.52
CA LYS A 16 -4.22 -11.91 17.39
C LYS A 16 -3.83 -10.44 17.18
N ALA A 17 -2.54 -10.13 17.16
CA ALA A 17 -2.06 -8.77 16.94
C ALA A 17 -2.52 -8.19 15.60
N LEU A 18 -2.41 -8.96 14.50
CA LEU A 18 -2.83 -8.49 13.17
C LEU A 18 -4.34 -8.19 13.12
N TYR A 19 -5.17 -9.05 13.71
CA TYR A 19 -6.62 -8.88 13.73
C TYR A 19 -7.06 -7.60 14.45
N HIS A 20 -6.48 -7.32 15.63
CA HIS A 20 -6.83 -6.16 16.47
C HIS A 20 -6.06 -4.88 16.15
N THR A 21 -5.20 -4.86 15.13
CA THR A 21 -4.39 -3.68 14.80
C THR A 21 -5.27 -2.47 14.42
N ALA A 22 -4.94 -1.28 14.92
CA ALA A 22 -5.67 -0.04 14.57
C ALA A 22 -5.56 0.30 13.07
N LEU A 23 -6.57 1.00 12.53
CA LEU A 23 -6.69 1.30 11.09
C LEU A 23 -5.47 2.00 10.48
N HIS A 24 -4.91 2.99 11.17
CA HIS A 24 -3.74 3.74 10.69
C HIS A 24 -2.48 2.86 10.57
N LEU A 25 -2.36 1.81 11.38
CA LEU A 25 -1.29 0.82 11.27
C LEU A 25 -1.60 -0.21 10.18
N LYS A 26 -2.86 -0.63 10.02
CA LYS A 26 -3.30 -1.50 8.92
C LYS A 26 -3.01 -0.89 7.54
N GLN A 27 -3.01 0.44 7.42
CA GLN A 27 -2.61 1.11 6.18
C GLN A 27 -1.20 0.75 5.69
N LYS A 28 -0.25 0.47 6.60
CA LYS A 28 1.10 0.01 6.22
C LYS A 28 1.09 -1.42 5.68
N LEU A 29 0.15 -2.26 6.13
CA LEU A 29 0.00 -3.65 5.70
C LEU A 29 -0.58 -3.73 4.29
N VAL A 30 -1.50 -2.82 3.94
CA VAL A 30 -2.09 -2.73 2.59
C VAL A 30 -1.11 -2.03 1.63
N SER A 31 -0.01 -2.70 1.32
CA SER A 31 1.04 -2.20 0.44
C SER A 31 1.30 -3.15 -0.72
N ALA A 32 1.60 -2.57 -1.89
CA ALA A 32 1.85 -3.30 -3.12
C ALA A 32 3.24 -2.93 -3.68
N HIS A 33 3.78 -3.82 -4.51
CA HIS A 33 5.06 -3.58 -5.16
C HIS A 33 4.95 -2.51 -6.24
N LEU A 34 5.97 -1.67 -6.36
CA LEU A 34 6.04 -0.69 -7.45
C LEU A 34 6.50 -1.36 -8.75
N GLY A 35 6.10 -0.84 -9.91
CA GLY A 35 6.67 -1.21 -11.21
C GLY A 35 8.15 -0.85 -11.31
N LYS A 36 8.90 -1.48 -12.23
CA LYS A 36 10.37 -1.30 -12.35
C LYS A 36 10.77 0.17 -12.51
N GLU A 37 10.03 0.92 -13.33
CA GLU A 37 10.27 2.35 -13.56
C GLU A 37 10.03 3.19 -12.30
N LEU A 38 8.91 2.96 -11.62
CA LEU A 38 8.59 3.65 -10.37
C LEU A 38 9.57 3.32 -9.24
N ARG A 39 10.09 2.07 -9.19
CA ARG A 39 11.14 1.69 -8.23
C ARG A 39 12.40 2.51 -8.43
N LYS A 40 12.83 2.72 -9.68
CA LYS A 40 14.01 3.56 -9.99
C LYS A 40 13.78 5.01 -9.57
N LYS A 41 12.62 5.59 -9.90
CA LYS A 41 12.27 6.98 -9.55
C LYS A 41 12.16 7.21 -8.04
N MET A 42 11.44 6.34 -7.33
CA MET A 42 11.14 6.50 -5.90
C MET A 42 12.16 5.86 -4.96
N LYS A 43 13.10 5.06 -5.48
CA LYS A 43 14.09 4.27 -4.74
C LYS A 43 13.48 3.40 -3.62
N LYS A 44 12.26 2.91 -3.82
CA LYS A 44 11.52 2.06 -2.87
C LYS A 44 10.97 0.82 -3.56
N ARG A 45 10.87 -0.29 -2.82
CA ARG A 45 10.36 -1.58 -3.34
C ARG A 45 8.83 -1.67 -3.41
N SER A 46 8.15 -1.08 -2.42
CA SER A 46 6.69 -1.09 -2.26
C SER A 46 6.21 0.22 -1.61
N MET A 47 4.93 0.51 -1.79
CA MET A 47 4.24 1.63 -1.15
C MET A 47 2.80 1.22 -0.76
N PRO A 48 2.21 1.86 0.27
CA PRO A 48 0.79 1.71 0.57
C PRO A 48 -0.07 2.13 -0.62
N VAL A 49 -1.10 1.34 -0.93
CA VAL A 49 -2.04 1.61 -2.04
C VAL A 49 -3.04 2.68 -1.63
N ARG A 50 -3.38 3.59 -2.55
CA ARG A 50 -4.40 4.62 -2.36
C ARG A 50 -5.44 4.59 -3.49
N LYS A 51 -6.59 5.21 -3.23
CA LYS A 51 -7.60 5.49 -4.24
C LYS A 51 -6.97 6.31 -5.38
N GLY A 52 -7.25 5.91 -6.62
CA GLY A 52 -6.73 6.52 -7.84
C GLY A 52 -5.37 6.01 -8.32
N ASP A 53 -4.66 5.17 -7.55
CA ASP A 53 -3.43 4.54 -8.08
C ASP A 53 -3.80 3.57 -9.22
N LYS A 54 -3.02 3.57 -10.31
CA LYS A 54 -3.17 2.60 -11.41
C LYS A 54 -2.37 1.35 -11.10
N ILE A 55 -3.00 0.22 -11.35
CA ILE A 55 -2.57 -1.06 -10.86
C ILE A 55 -2.69 -2.13 -11.96
N SER A 56 -1.78 -3.09 -11.95
CA SER A 56 -1.83 -4.34 -12.73
C SER A 56 -1.82 -5.56 -11.81
N VAL A 57 -2.67 -6.56 -12.09
CA VAL A 57 -2.79 -7.79 -11.29
C VAL A 57 -1.84 -8.87 -11.81
N LEU A 58 -1.01 -9.42 -10.92
CA LEU A 58 -0.02 -10.45 -11.26
C LEU A 58 -0.53 -11.89 -11.11
N ARG A 59 -1.39 -12.15 -10.12
CA ARG A 59 -1.80 -13.50 -9.71
C ARG A 59 -3.32 -13.59 -9.55
N GLY A 60 -3.88 -14.78 -9.75
CA GLY A 60 -5.30 -15.09 -9.59
C GLY A 60 -6.11 -14.99 -10.89
N LYS A 61 -7.45 -15.08 -10.76
CA LYS A 61 -8.40 -15.13 -11.89
C LYS A 61 -8.34 -13.89 -12.80
N PHE A 62 -7.97 -12.75 -12.24
CA PHE A 62 -7.92 -11.46 -12.95
C PHE A 62 -6.51 -11.05 -13.38
N LYS A 63 -5.60 -12.03 -13.55
CA LYS A 63 -4.21 -11.80 -13.96
C LYS A 63 -4.14 -11.02 -15.29
N LYS A 64 -3.12 -10.15 -15.42
CA LYS A 64 -2.87 -9.23 -16.56
C LYS A 64 -3.93 -8.14 -16.75
N LYS A 65 -4.99 -8.10 -15.95
CA LYS A 65 -5.92 -6.95 -15.98
C LYS A 65 -5.29 -5.76 -15.27
N GLU A 66 -5.54 -4.59 -15.84
CA GLU A 66 -5.18 -3.31 -15.26
C GLU A 66 -6.42 -2.52 -14.91
N GLY A 67 -6.31 -1.63 -13.93
CA GLY A 67 -7.39 -0.74 -13.55
C GLY A 67 -6.96 0.27 -12.50
N LEU A 68 -7.87 1.22 -12.23
CA LEU A 68 -7.71 2.22 -11.17
C LEU A 68 -8.29 1.69 -9.86
N VAL A 69 -7.66 2.06 -8.74
CA VAL A 69 -8.18 1.72 -7.42
C VAL A 69 -9.38 2.61 -7.07
N THR A 70 -10.56 2.01 -6.97
CA THR A 70 -11.79 2.72 -6.57
C THR A 70 -11.85 2.94 -5.06
N ARG A 71 -11.59 1.88 -4.29
CA ARG A 71 -11.64 1.91 -2.82
C ARG A 71 -10.65 0.94 -2.19
N VAL A 72 -10.15 1.33 -1.02
CA VAL A 72 -9.26 0.52 -0.19
C VAL A 72 -9.99 0.26 1.12
N ASN A 73 -10.23 -1.01 1.45
CA ASN A 73 -10.84 -1.39 2.70
C ASN A 73 -9.76 -1.88 3.68
N LEU A 74 -9.49 -1.09 4.71
CA LEU A 74 -8.45 -1.38 5.69
C LEU A 74 -8.86 -2.46 6.69
N ASP A 75 -10.15 -2.62 6.98
CA ASP A 75 -10.63 -3.64 7.93
C ASP A 75 -10.39 -5.05 7.41
N SER A 76 -10.73 -5.25 6.14
CA SER A 76 -10.57 -6.52 5.44
C SER A 76 -9.24 -6.64 4.69
N LEU A 77 -8.36 -5.62 4.77
CA LEU A 77 -7.06 -5.52 4.09
C LEU A 77 -7.12 -5.70 2.57
N LYS A 78 -8.29 -5.46 1.96
CA LYS A 78 -8.58 -5.71 0.55
C LYS A 78 -8.70 -4.43 -0.25
N ILE A 79 -8.36 -4.53 -1.54
CA ILE A 79 -8.48 -3.44 -2.51
C ILE A 79 -9.54 -3.80 -3.55
N PHE A 80 -10.25 -2.80 -4.04
CA PHE A 80 -11.19 -2.92 -5.13
C PHE A 80 -10.74 -2.05 -6.29
N VAL A 81 -10.68 -2.66 -7.46
CA VAL A 81 -10.11 -2.10 -8.68
C VAL A 81 -11.20 -2.07 -9.75
N GLU A 82 -11.28 -0.95 -10.46
CA GLU A 82 -12.20 -0.76 -11.58
C GLU A 82 -11.90 -1.76 -12.72
N GLY A 83 -12.93 -2.26 -13.38
CA GLY A 83 -12.82 -3.30 -14.42
C GLY A 83 -12.57 -4.72 -13.89
N ILE A 84 -12.40 -4.91 -12.58
CA ILE A 84 -12.30 -6.22 -11.94
C ILE A 84 -13.60 -6.53 -11.21
N LEU A 85 -14.51 -7.14 -11.95
CA LEU A 85 -15.87 -7.44 -11.54
C LEU A 85 -16.07 -8.95 -11.36
N MET A 86 -16.97 -9.30 -10.44
CA MET A 86 -17.47 -10.64 -10.21
C MET A 86 -18.99 -10.61 -10.36
N ARG A 87 -19.51 -11.48 -11.23
CA ARG A 87 -20.96 -11.66 -11.42
C ARG A 87 -21.50 -12.56 -10.31
N LYS A 88 -22.53 -12.10 -9.60
CA LYS A 88 -23.30 -12.93 -8.66
C LYS A 88 -24.35 -13.74 -9.42
N GLN A 89 -24.88 -14.80 -8.79
CA GLN A 89 -25.93 -15.64 -9.39
C GLN A 89 -27.15 -14.82 -9.86
N GLY A 90 -27.56 -13.81 -9.11
CA GLY A 90 -28.64 -12.88 -9.50
C GLY A 90 -28.27 -11.84 -10.57
N GLY A 91 -27.26 -12.10 -11.41
CA GLY A 91 -26.88 -11.25 -12.55
C GLY A 91 -26.12 -9.96 -12.23
N ARG A 92 -26.22 -9.44 -11.00
CA ARG A 92 -25.53 -8.20 -10.58
C ARG A 92 -24.01 -8.36 -10.57
N GLU A 93 -23.31 -7.32 -11.03
CA GLU A 93 -21.85 -7.25 -11.01
C GLU A 93 -21.36 -6.47 -9.79
N VAL A 94 -20.36 -7.01 -9.09
CA VAL A 94 -19.75 -6.38 -7.92
C VAL A 94 -18.23 -6.39 -8.08
N LEU A 95 -17.57 -5.32 -7.65
CA LEU A 95 -16.11 -5.26 -7.63
C LEU A 95 -15.54 -6.42 -6.81
N ALA A 96 -14.65 -7.20 -7.44
CA ALA A 96 -14.03 -8.33 -6.76
C ALA A 96 -12.97 -7.83 -5.77
N PRO A 97 -12.91 -8.39 -4.54
CA PRO A 97 -11.87 -8.05 -3.60
C PRO A 97 -10.53 -8.65 -4.02
N ILE A 98 -9.48 -7.83 -4.00
CA ILE A 98 -8.12 -8.25 -4.36
C ILE A 98 -7.16 -8.00 -3.21
N GLU A 99 -6.24 -8.95 -3.02
CA GLU A 99 -5.15 -8.82 -2.05
C GLU A 99 -4.04 -7.89 -2.62
N PRO A 100 -3.58 -6.86 -1.88
CA PRO A 100 -2.52 -5.94 -2.30
C PRO A 100 -1.21 -6.61 -2.71
N SER A 101 -0.89 -7.78 -2.16
CA SER A 101 0.36 -8.49 -2.43
C SER A 101 0.39 -9.12 -3.83
N ASN A 102 -0.77 -9.37 -4.44
CA ASN A 102 -0.90 -10.01 -5.76
C ASN A 102 -0.80 -9.00 -6.92
N VAL A 103 -0.35 -7.79 -6.62
CA VAL A 103 -0.62 -6.61 -7.43
C VAL A 103 0.64 -5.74 -7.55
N VAL A 104 0.79 -5.07 -8.69
CA VAL A 104 1.85 -4.09 -8.94
C VAL A 104 1.25 -2.73 -9.28
N ILE A 105 1.77 -1.69 -8.64
CA ILE A 105 1.41 -0.30 -8.94
C ILE A 105 2.20 0.13 -10.19
N THR A 106 1.47 0.54 -11.23
CA THR A 106 2.04 1.02 -12.49
C THR A 106 2.15 2.54 -12.51
N GLN A 107 1.14 3.25 -11.96
CA GLN A 107 1.14 4.70 -11.82
C GLN A 107 0.68 5.10 -10.42
N LEU A 108 1.32 6.13 -9.87
CA LEU A 108 1.00 6.67 -8.55
C LEU A 108 0.29 8.01 -8.70
N VAL A 109 -0.73 8.25 -7.88
CA VAL A 109 -1.27 9.59 -7.69
C VAL A 109 -0.25 10.45 -6.96
N GLU A 110 -0.16 11.74 -7.31
CA GLU A 110 0.69 12.70 -6.61
C GLU A 110 0.34 12.76 -5.12
N ARG A 111 1.34 12.43 -4.29
CA ARG A 111 1.20 12.48 -2.84
C ARG A 111 1.86 13.77 -2.37
N LYS A 112 1.08 14.71 -1.82
CA LYS A 112 1.64 15.89 -1.11
C LYS A 112 2.69 15.39 -0.12
N ALA A 113 3.96 15.60 -0.47
CA ALA A 113 5.07 15.04 0.28
C ALA A 113 5.25 15.87 1.54
N LYS A 114 4.64 15.44 2.67
CA LYS A 114 5.09 15.87 4.01
C LYS A 114 6.59 15.57 4.24
N ILE A 115 7.23 14.82 3.33
CA ILE A 115 8.66 14.51 3.30
C ILE A 115 9.50 15.64 2.69
N LYS A 116 8.99 16.42 1.72
CA LYS A 116 9.74 17.57 1.17
C LYS A 116 9.86 18.69 2.21
N GLN A 117 8.80 18.95 2.97
CA GLN A 117 8.77 20.02 3.98
C GLN A 117 9.75 19.80 5.14
N LYS A 118 9.96 18.55 5.60
CA LYS A 118 10.94 18.28 6.67
C LYS A 118 12.40 18.42 6.21
N LYS A 119 12.71 18.11 4.94
CA LYS A 119 14.06 18.30 4.39
C LYS A 119 14.35 19.77 4.11
N THR A 120 13.39 20.52 3.56
CA THR A 120 13.54 21.96 3.36
C THR A 120 13.58 22.73 4.68
N ALA A 121 12.78 22.32 5.68
CA ALA A 121 12.81 22.93 7.02
C ALA A 121 14.12 22.65 7.76
N LYS A 122 14.66 21.42 7.71
CA LYS A 122 15.98 21.13 8.30
C LYS A 122 17.11 21.92 7.62
N ALA A 123 17.12 21.98 6.30
CA ALA A 123 18.14 22.73 5.55
C ALA A 123 18.02 24.27 5.73
N ALA A 124 16.85 24.79 6.11
CA ALA A 124 16.66 26.20 6.42
C ALA A 124 17.09 26.56 7.86
N VAL A 125 17.04 25.60 8.79
CA VAL A 125 17.52 25.77 10.17
C VAL A 125 19.06 25.74 10.22
N GLU A 126 19.71 24.79 9.56
CA GLU A 126 21.18 24.70 9.48
C GLU A 126 21.83 25.95 8.84
N LYS A 127 21.14 26.61 7.89
CA LYS A 127 21.63 27.84 7.27
C LYS A 127 21.52 29.10 8.14
N LYS A 128 20.70 29.07 9.20
CA LYS A 128 20.57 30.18 10.16
C LYS A 128 21.60 30.07 11.30
N GLU A 129 21.96 28.87 11.71
CA GLU A 129 22.97 28.64 12.75
C GLU A 129 24.40 28.94 12.29
N VAL A 130 24.71 28.82 10.99
CA VAL A 130 26.03 29.14 10.42
C VAL A 130 26.23 30.65 10.17
N LYS A 131 25.18 31.46 10.31
CA LYS A 131 25.20 32.91 10.02
C LYS A 131 25.15 33.81 11.26
N ASN A 132 25.13 33.23 12.46
CA ASN A 132 25.21 33.94 13.73
C ASN A 132 26.56 33.69 14.40
#